data_AF-A0A8S4R1U1-F1
#
_entry.id   AF-A0A8S4R1U1-F1
#
_cell.length_a   1.000
_cell.length_b   1.000
_cell.length_c   1.000
_cell.angle_alpha   90.00
_cell.angle_beta   90.00
_cell.angle_gamma   90.00
#
_symmetry.space_group_name_H-M   'P 1'
#
loop_
_entity.id
_entity.type
_entity.pdbx_description
1 polymer ?
#
loop_
_entity_poly.entity_id
_entity_poly.type
_entity_poly.pdbx_seq_one_letter_code
_entity_poly.pdbx_strand_id
1 'polypeptide(L)'
;MDICQYSGKVRNKTDSWVALSTCDGVRGVIYDGQHMRYIEPAQVDTEIDFRHFVYDHSDLSAKSTCGYYDGINIKDDLKHLKMQFSKQSKKFKRSIRYKRRTQNSEVKEIQGPFKVNRKSRFVELVLVADRSLYEANDENIQTVHRQLKDIANIMNSVSFLLWYA
;
A
#
# COMPACT_ATOMS: atom_id res chain seq x y z
N MET A 1 16.95 1.94 -3.86
CA MET A 1 15.76 2.30 -3.06
C MET A 1 15.16 3.49 -3.76
N ASP A 2 14.10 3.29 -4.52
CA ASP A 2 13.55 4.37 -5.34
C ASP A 2 12.62 5.19 -4.45
N ILE A 3 13.05 6.41 -4.14
CA ILE A 3 12.29 7.37 -3.34
C ILE A 3 11.32 8.06 -4.29
N CYS A 4 10.27 7.34 -4.67
CA CYS A 4 9.23 7.86 -5.57
C CYS A 4 7.81 7.64 -5.05
N GLN A 5 7.65 7.10 -3.84
CA GLN A 5 6.37 6.91 -3.18
C GLN A 5 6.21 7.95 -2.08
N TYR A 6 5.14 8.73 -2.17
CA TYR A 6 4.86 9.87 -1.30
C TYR A 6 3.48 9.75 -0.66
N SER A 7 3.40 10.20 0.58
CA SER A 7 2.15 10.32 1.32
C SER A 7 2.13 11.64 2.10
N GLY A 8 0.95 12.23 2.26
CA GLY A 8 0.85 13.55 2.88
C GLY A 8 -0.56 14.09 3.02
N LYS A 9 -0.68 15.41 3.15
CA LYS A 9 -1.94 16.15 3.20
C LYS A 9 -1.94 17.27 2.15
N VAL A 10 -3.11 17.62 1.65
CA VAL A 10 -3.32 18.79 0.79
C VAL A 10 -3.16 20.07 1.62
N ARG A 11 -2.44 21.05 1.09
CA ARG A 11 -2.23 22.34 1.77
C ARG A 11 -3.57 22.99 2.08
N ASN A 12 -3.71 23.55 3.28
CA ASN A 12 -4.93 24.20 3.79
C ASN A 12 -6.17 23.29 3.92
N LYS A 13 -6.02 21.95 3.81
CA LYS A 13 -7.09 21.00 4.11
C LYS A 13 -6.64 19.98 5.16
N THR A 14 -7.06 20.14 6.41
CA THR A 14 -6.57 19.35 7.55
C THR A 14 -7.02 17.89 7.52
N ASP A 15 -8.20 17.62 6.97
CA ASP A 15 -8.81 16.27 6.91
C ASP A 15 -8.54 15.56 5.57
N SER A 16 -7.64 16.14 4.78
CA SER A 16 -7.19 15.57 3.51
C SER A 16 -6.04 14.58 3.71
N TRP A 17 -5.88 13.70 2.73
CA TRP A 17 -4.71 12.86 2.61
C TRP A 17 -4.42 12.58 1.15
N VAL A 18 -3.15 12.30 0.85
CA VAL A 18 -2.69 11.95 -0.49
C VAL A 18 -1.77 10.76 -0.44
N ALA A 19 -1.82 9.94 -1.48
CA ALA A 19 -0.88 8.86 -1.74
C ALA A 19 -0.49 8.94 -3.22
N LEU A 20 0.76 9.31 -3.50
CA LEU A 20 1.25 9.56 -4.85
C LEU A 20 2.49 8.73 -5.14
N SER A 21 2.63 8.33 -6.39
CA SER A 21 3.80 7.68 -6.98
C SER A 21 4.31 8.55 -8.11
N THR A 22 5.60 8.82 -8.12
CA THR A 22 6.30 9.56 -9.18
C THR A 22 7.30 8.66 -9.91
N CYS A 23 7.17 7.33 -9.76
CA CYS A 23 8.13 6.37 -10.30
C CYS A 23 8.06 6.30 -11.83
N ASP A 24 6.92 6.68 -12.41
CA ASP A 24 6.65 6.70 -13.86
C ASP A 24 5.48 7.65 -14.14
N GLY A 25 5.78 8.95 -14.24
CA GLY A 25 4.76 10.00 -14.19
C GLY A 25 4.13 10.16 -12.80
N VAL A 26 3.27 11.17 -12.62
CA VAL A 26 2.56 11.38 -11.34
C VAL A 26 1.26 10.60 -11.37
N ARG A 27 1.13 9.64 -10.46
CA ARG A 27 -0.09 8.85 -10.31
C ARG A 27 -0.48 8.67 -8.85
N GLY A 28 -1.75 8.44 -8.58
CA GLY A 28 -2.22 8.08 -7.24
C GLY A 28 -3.57 8.66 -6.87
N VAL A 29 -3.79 8.83 -5.57
CA VAL A 29 -5.09 9.20 -4.99
C VAL A 29 -4.95 10.46 -4.14
N ILE A 30 -5.92 11.37 -4.30
CA ILE A 30 -6.05 12.61 -3.56
C ILE A 30 -7.44 12.63 -2.93
N TYR A 31 -7.49 12.56 -1.60
CA TYR A 31 -8.72 12.80 -0.86
C TYR A 31 -8.65 14.19 -0.23
N ASP A 32 -9.57 15.07 -0.60
CA ASP A 32 -9.52 16.46 -0.18
C ASP A 32 -10.32 16.76 1.09
N GLY A 33 -10.82 15.72 1.78
CA GLY A 33 -11.72 15.85 2.93
C GLY A 33 -13.20 15.62 2.57
N GLN A 34 -13.56 15.69 1.29
CA GLN A 34 -14.94 15.50 0.82
C GLN A 34 -15.01 14.55 -0.38
N HIS A 35 -14.14 14.75 -1.36
CA HIS A 35 -14.14 14.02 -2.62
C HIS A 35 -12.81 13.28 -2.79
N MET A 36 -12.90 12.06 -3.32
CA MET A 36 -11.76 11.28 -3.73
C MET A 36 -11.50 11.53 -5.22
N ARG A 37 -10.27 11.89 -5.56
CA ARG A 37 -9.83 12.11 -6.93
C ARG A 37 -8.63 11.24 -7.24
N TYR A 38 -8.51 10.86 -8.50
CA TYR A 38 -7.41 10.09 -9.02
C TYR A 38 -6.58 10.96 -9.95
N ILE A 39 -5.28 10.72 -9.96
CA ILE A 39 -4.35 11.31 -10.92
C ILE A 39 -3.59 10.19 -11.62
N GLU A 40 -3.43 10.30 -12.94
CA GLU A 40 -2.61 9.39 -13.71
C GLU A 40 -2.00 10.09 -14.94
N PRO A 41 -0.83 9.63 -15.41
CA PRO A 41 -0.23 10.15 -16.65
C PRO A 41 -1.13 9.81 -17.85
N ALA A 42 -1.28 10.77 -18.77
CA ALA A 42 -1.93 10.50 -20.04
C ALA A 42 -1.04 9.57 -20.87
N GLN A 43 -1.57 8.41 -21.29
CA GLN A 43 -0.87 7.51 -22.20
C GLN A 43 -0.87 8.13 -23.60
N VAL A 44 0.16 8.93 -23.92
CA VAL A 44 0.38 9.44 -25.27
C VAL A 44 1.83 9.18 -25.67
N ASP A 45 2.02 8.35 -26.68
CA ASP A 45 3.31 7.89 -27.24
C ASP A 45 4.16 8.99 -27.90
N THR A 46 3.87 10.27 -27.66
CA THR A 46 4.61 11.39 -28.26
C THR A 46 5.29 12.21 -27.16
N GLU A 47 6.62 12.26 -27.23
CA GLU A 47 7.62 12.67 -26.22
C GLU A 47 7.51 14.09 -25.60
N ILE A 48 6.38 14.81 -25.69
CA ILE A 48 6.32 16.21 -25.21
C ILE A 48 4.98 16.57 -24.57
N ASP A 49 4.29 15.61 -23.93
CA ASP A 49 3.04 15.93 -23.26
C ASP A 49 2.95 15.34 -21.85
N PHE A 50 3.39 16.11 -20.85
CA PHE A 50 3.22 15.81 -19.42
C PHE A 50 1.78 16.05 -18.96
N ARG A 51 0.79 15.72 -19.79
CA ARG A 51 -0.62 15.81 -19.44
C ARG A 51 -0.95 14.73 -18.43
N HIS A 52 -1.73 15.11 -17.43
CA HIS A 52 -2.23 14.21 -16.41
C HIS A 52 -3.75 14.30 -16.42
N PHE A 53 -4.42 13.15 -16.35
CA PHE A 53 -5.84 13.10 -16.11
C PHE A 53 -6.09 13.19 -14.62
N VAL A 54 -7.00 14.09 -14.23
CA VAL A 54 -7.54 14.16 -12.88
C VAL A 54 -9.03 13.99 -12.98
N TYR A 55 -9.56 12.95 -12.34
CA TYR A 55 -10.97 12.62 -12.39
C TYR A 55 -11.50 12.30 -11.00
N ASP A 56 -12.80 12.53 -10.81
CA ASP A 56 -13.48 12.28 -9.56
C ASP A 56 -13.83 10.79 -9.44
N HIS A 57 -13.84 10.27 -8.22
CA HIS A 57 -14.28 8.90 -7.97
C HIS A 57 -15.73 8.70 -8.39
N SER A 58 -16.56 9.74 -8.28
CA SER A 58 -17.97 9.71 -8.70
C SER A 58 -18.17 9.50 -10.21
N ASP A 59 -17.17 9.82 -11.04
CA ASP A 59 -17.24 9.63 -12.49
C ASP A 59 -16.91 8.19 -12.92
N LEU A 60 -16.38 7.36 -12.01
CA LEU A 60 -16.04 5.97 -12.29
C LEU A 60 -17.31 5.11 -12.33
N SER A 61 -17.74 4.73 -13.53
CA SER A 61 -18.89 3.84 -13.76
C SER A 61 -18.59 2.35 -13.56
N ALA A 62 -17.64 2.01 -12.69
CA ALA A 62 -17.26 0.63 -12.46
C ALA A 62 -18.19 -0.03 -11.42
N LYS A 63 -18.95 -1.05 -11.85
CA LYS A 63 -19.66 -1.97 -10.95
C LYS A 63 -18.66 -2.92 -10.26
N SER A 64 -17.70 -2.36 -9.55
CA SER A 64 -16.64 -3.13 -8.89
C SER A 64 -17.08 -3.48 -7.48
N THR A 65 -17.30 -4.77 -7.23
CA THR A 65 -17.44 -5.29 -5.87
C THR A 65 -16.07 -5.60 -5.30
N CYS A 66 -15.72 -5.02 -4.14
CA CYS A 66 -14.48 -5.38 -3.44
C CYS A 66 -14.67 -6.74 -2.74
N GLY A 67 -13.90 -7.75 -3.11
CA GLY A 67 -13.97 -9.10 -2.52
C GLY A 67 -14.23 -10.19 -3.55
N TYR A 68 -13.73 -11.40 -3.26
CA TYR A 68 -13.97 -12.59 -4.07
C TYR A 68 -15.14 -13.35 -3.45
N TYR A 69 -16.33 -13.24 -4.06
CA TYR A 69 -17.56 -13.84 -3.54
C TYR A 69 -17.79 -15.27 -4.02
N ASP A 70 -17.08 -15.69 -5.06
CA ASP A 70 -17.37 -16.91 -5.81
C ASP A 70 -16.29 -17.97 -5.59
N GLY A 71 -16.22 -18.54 -4.38
CA GLY A 71 -15.35 -19.71 -4.14
C GLY A 71 -14.84 -19.94 -2.72
N ILE A 72 -15.07 -19.04 -1.77
CA ILE A 72 -14.58 -19.25 -0.39
C ILE A 72 -15.56 -20.15 0.38
N ASN A 73 -15.32 -21.46 0.35
CA ASN A 73 -15.82 -22.35 1.40
C ASN A 73 -14.99 -22.11 2.67
N ILE A 74 -15.36 -21.05 3.41
CA ILE A 74 -14.66 -20.51 4.59
C ILE A 74 -14.23 -21.62 5.58
N LYS A 75 -14.99 -22.71 5.67
CA LYS A 75 -14.72 -23.83 6.58
C LYS A 75 -13.50 -24.68 6.18
N ASP A 76 -13.18 -24.80 4.90
CA ASP A 76 -12.10 -25.67 4.41
C ASP A 76 -10.80 -24.91 4.17
N ASP A 77 -10.87 -23.65 3.71
CA ASP A 77 -9.68 -22.79 3.59
C ASP A 77 -9.10 -22.37 4.94
N LEU A 78 -9.94 -22.12 5.97
CA LEU A 78 -9.43 -21.85 7.32
C LEU A 78 -8.65 -23.03 7.92
N LYS A 79 -8.93 -24.27 7.51
CA LYS A 79 -8.17 -25.45 7.98
C LYS A 79 -6.79 -25.49 7.36
N HIS A 80 -6.67 -25.21 6.05
CA HIS A 80 -5.39 -25.14 5.36
C HIS A 80 -4.51 -23.97 5.84
N LEU A 81 -5.10 -22.78 6.04
CA LEU A 81 -4.42 -21.62 6.61
C LEU A 81 -3.90 -21.91 8.03
N LYS A 82 -4.75 -22.44 8.93
CA LYS A 82 -4.34 -22.77 10.32
C LYS A 82 -3.20 -23.80 10.36
N MET A 83 -3.21 -24.78 9.47
CA MET A 83 -2.17 -25.82 9.43
C MET A 83 -0.81 -25.27 8.99
N GLN A 84 -0.76 -24.35 8.01
CA GLN A 84 0.50 -23.72 7.56
C GLN A 84 1.09 -22.75 8.61
N PHE A 85 0.26 -21.91 9.25
CA PHE A 85 0.75 -20.97 10.27
C PHE A 85 1.28 -21.66 11.55
N SER A 86 0.75 -22.84 11.89
CA SER A 86 1.23 -23.61 13.06
C SER A 86 2.66 -24.15 12.89
N LYS A 87 3.09 -24.47 11.66
CA LYS A 87 4.42 -25.02 11.39
C LYS A 87 5.49 -23.92 11.27
N GLN A 88 5.14 -22.75 10.74
CA GLN A 88 6.08 -21.63 10.58
C GLN A 88 6.35 -20.86 11.89
N SER A 89 5.35 -20.78 12.77
CA SER A 89 5.47 -20.08 14.07
C SER A 89 6.52 -20.69 15.02
N LYS A 90 6.86 -21.99 14.89
CA LYS A 90 7.90 -22.62 15.72
C LYS A 90 9.33 -22.27 15.29
N LYS A 91 9.55 -21.91 14.02
CA LYS A 91 10.87 -21.51 13.50
C LYS A 91 11.12 -20.00 13.69
N PHE A 92 10.07 -19.18 13.56
CA PHE A 92 10.16 -17.71 13.69
C PHE A 92 10.22 -17.19 15.14
N LYS A 93 9.83 -18.00 16.14
CA LYS A 93 9.95 -17.62 17.57
C LYS A 93 11.40 -17.59 18.10
N ARG A 94 12.39 -18.06 17.33
CA ARG A 94 13.80 -18.09 17.77
C ARG A 94 14.57 -16.80 17.46
N SER A 95 14.11 -15.95 16.54
CA SER A 95 14.80 -14.70 16.17
C SER A 95 14.40 -13.48 17.01
N ILE A 96 13.36 -13.56 17.85
CA ILE A 96 12.85 -12.42 18.66
C ILE A 96 13.50 -12.36 20.07
N ARG A 97 14.49 -13.20 20.38
CA ARG A 97 15.05 -13.30 21.76
C ARG A 97 16.33 -12.49 22.03
N TYR A 98 16.69 -11.55 21.16
CA TYR A 98 17.82 -10.63 21.38
C TYR A 98 17.37 -9.17 21.38
N LYS A 99 16.62 -8.76 22.40
CA LYS A 99 16.58 -7.35 22.82
C LYS A 99 17.20 -7.27 24.21
N ARG A 100 18.55 -7.20 24.26
CA ARG A 100 19.26 -6.85 25.48
C ARG A 100 18.95 -5.39 25.78
N ARG A 101 18.24 -5.17 26.89
CA ARG A 101 17.99 -3.84 27.46
C ARG A 101 19.29 -3.40 28.14
N THR A 102 20.15 -2.68 27.44
CA THR A 102 21.23 -1.92 28.07
C THR A 102 20.62 -0.65 28.64
N GLN A 103 20.55 -0.59 29.97
CA GLN A 103 20.36 0.69 30.66
C GLN A 103 21.68 1.44 30.56
N ASN A 104 21.60 2.71 30.15
CA ASN A 104 22.65 3.70 29.99
C ASN A 104 23.36 3.77 28.63
N SER A 105 23.59 5.03 28.26
CA SER A 105 24.38 5.59 27.16
C SER A 105 23.57 6.02 25.93
N GLU A 106 23.77 7.30 25.60
CA GLU A 106 23.28 8.09 24.46
C GLU A 106 23.46 7.40 23.10
N VAL A 107 22.66 6.37 22.85
CA VAL A 107 22.56 5.74 21.53
C VAL A 107 21.33 6.35 20.87
N LYS A 108 21.54 7.18 19.84
CA LYS A 108 20.48 7.63 18.93
C LYS A 108 19.55 6.45 18.69
N GLU A 109 18.29 6.57 19.11
CA GLU A 109 17.27 5.55 18.87
C GLU A 109 17.40 5.16 17.40
N ILE A 110 17.73 3.89 17.13
CA ILE A 110 17.80 3.37 15.76
C ILE A 110 16.47 3.75 15.14
N GLN A 111 16.52 4.71 14.22
CA GLN A 111 15.33 5.39 13.73
C GLN A 111 14.49 4.30 13.06
N GLY A 112 13.36 3.97 13.67
CA GLY A 112 12.38 3.11 13.05
C GLY A 112 11.93 3.71 11.72
N PRO A 113 11.09 2.99 10.95
CA PRO A 113 10.50 3.57 9.75
C PRO A 113 9.98 5.00 9.97
N PHE A 114 10.06 5.84 8.95
CA PHE A 114 9.73 7.27 9.06
C PHE A 114 8.33 7.47 9.71
N LYS A 115 8.23 8.37 10.70
CA LYS A 115 7.02 8.64 11.51
C LYS A 115 6.50 7.51 12.41
N VAL A 116 7.37 6.61 12.88
CA VAL A 116 6.99 5.57 13.86
C VAL A 116 6.99 6.10 15.30
N ASN A 117 5.98 5.72 16.08
CA ASN A 117 5.90 5.95 17.52
C ASN A 117 5.75 4.62 18.27
N ARG A 118 5.81 4.64 19.62
CA ARG A 118 5.72 3.40 20.43
C ARG A 118 4.40 2.64 20.29
N LYS A 119 3.34 3.29 19.78
CA LYS A 119 2.03 2.69 19.54
C LYS A 119 1.86 2.18 18.10
N SER A 120 2.79 2.51 17.19
CA SER A 120 2.73 2.06 15.80
C SER A 120 2.68 0.53 15.72
N ARG A 121 1.76 0.04 14.90
CA ARG A 121 1.63 -1.38 14.56
C ARG A 121 2.02 -1.57 13.10
N PHE A 122 2.56 -2.74 12.81
CA PHE A 122 3.01 -3.12 11.47
C PHE A 122 2.25 -4.35 11.02
N VAL A 123 1.95 -4.40 9.73
CA VAL A 123 1.33 -5.55 9.07
C VAL A 123 2.34 -6.13 8.09
N GLU A 124 2.64 -7.41 8.23
CA GLU A 124 3.35 -8.16 7.20
C GLU A 124 2.35 -8.51 6.11
N LEU A 125 2.46 -7.83 4.95
CA LEU A 125 1.52 -7.94 3.85
C LEU A 125 2.09 -8.81 2.72
N VAL A 126 1.28 -9.73 2.22
CA VAL A 126 1.55 -10.50 1.01
C VAL A 126 0.50 -10.14 -0.03
N LEU A 127 0.95 -9.67 -1.20
CA LEU A 127 0.09 -9.37 -2.35
C LEU A 127 0.33 -10.41 -3.43
N VAL A 128 -0.75 -10.94 -4.00
CA VAL A 128 -0.71 -11.93 -5.09
C VAL A 128 -1.42 -11.33 -6.29
N ALA A 129 -0.70 -11.23 -7.41
CA ALA A 129 -1.28 -10.89 -8.71
C ALA A 129 -1.75 -12.20 -9.38
N ASP A 130 -3.01 -12.23 -9.80
CA ASP A 130 -3.53 -13.33 -10.60
C ASP A 130 -3.13 -13.16 -12.08
N ARG A 131 -3.54 -14.12 -12.91
CA ARG A 131 -3.23 -14.10 -14.34
C ARG A 131 -3.91 -12.92 -15.05
N SER A 132 -5.15 -12.59 -14.67
CA SER A 132 -5.88 -11.50 -15.33
C SER A 132 -5.20 -10.15 -15.10
N LEU A 133 -4.69 -9.90 -13.89
CA LEU A 133 -3.90 -8.71 -13.60
C LEU A 133 -2.59 -8.69 -14.38
N TYR A 134 -1.92 -9.84 -14.54
CA TYR A 134 -0.70 -9.94 -15.31
C TYR A 134 -0.91 -9.62 -16.80
N GLU A 135 -1.95 -10.20 -17.40
CA GLU A 135 -2.33 -9.96 -18.80
C GLU A 135 -2.75 -8.49 -19.02
N ALA A 136 -3.48 -7.89 -18.07
CA ALA A 136 -3.85 -6.48 -18.11
C ALA A 136 -2.66 -5.50 -17.99
N ASN A 137 -1.49 -5.98 -17.60
CA ASN A 137 -0.24 -5.20 -17.50
C ASN A 137 0.75 -5.59 -18.60
N ASP A 138 0.25 -5.95 -19.78
CA ASP A 138 1.05 -6.32 -20.96
C ASP A 138 2.06 -7.44 -20.69
N GLU A 139 1.70 -8.37 -19.81
CA GLU A 139 2.56 -9.48 -19.37
C GLU A 139 3.92 -8.99 -18.83
N ASN A 140 3.96 -7.79 -18.25
CA ASN A 140 5.18 -7.19 -17.75
C ASN A 140 5.26 -7.28 -16.22
N ILE A 141 6.15 -8.14 -15.73
CA ILE A 141 6.40 -8.35 -14.29
C ILE A 141 6.77 -7.04 -13.59
N GLN A 142 7.52 -6.14 -14.23
CA GLN A 142 7.93 -4.87 -13.62
C GLN A 142 6.74 -3.93 -13.45
N THR A 143 5.84 -3.88 -14.44
CA THR A 143 4.61 -3.07 -14.38
C THR A 143 3.69 -3.59 -13.27
N VAL A 144 3.47 -4.91 -13.20
CA VAL A 144 2.70 -5.54 -12.11
C VAL A 144 3.34 -5.23 -10.76
N HIS A 145 4.66 -5.42 -10.63
CA HIS A 145 5.36 -5.15 -9.38
C HIS A 145 5.25 -3.68 -8.95
N ARG A 146 5.30 -2.74 -9.89
CA ARG A 146 5.09 -1.32 -9.65
C ARG A 146 3.66 -1.03 -9.21
N GLN A 147 2.66 -1.59 -9.89
CA GLN A 147 1.25 -1.44 -9.50
C GLN A 147 0.99 -1.95 -8.07
N LEU A 148 1.58 -3.09 -7.69
CA LEU A 148 1.46 -3.61 -6.32
C LEU A 148 2.12 -2.70 -5.28
N LYS A 149 3.24 -2.03 -5.62
CA LYS A 149 3.85 -1.01 -4.75
C LYS A 149 2.95 0.22 -4.59
N ASP A 150 2.32 0.66 -5.67
CA ASP A 150 1.39 1.80 -5.63
C ASP A 150 0.19 1.47 -4.73
N ILE A 151 -0.38 0.26 -4.84
CA ILE A 151 -1.45 -0.23 -3.95
C ILE A 151 -1.00 -0.22 -2.48
N ALA A 152 0.18 -0.76 -2.20
CA ALA A 152 0.72 -0.76 -0.85
C ALA A 152 0.93 0.66 -0.29
N ASN A 153 1.34 1.62 -1.13
CA ASN A 153 1.48 3.02 -0.74
C ASN A 153 0.12 3.65 -0.38
N ILE A 154 -0.92 3.39 -1.17
CA ILE A 154 -2.29 3.85 -0.89
C ILE A 154 -2.79 3.24 0.42
N MET A 155 -2.65 1.92 0.60
CA MET A 155 -3.06 1.23 1.84
C MET A 155 -2.35 1.80 3.06
N ASN A 156 -1.04 2.04 2.96
CA ASN A 156 -0.25 2.63 4.03
C ASN A 156 -0.77 4.04 4.38
N SER A 157 -1.06 4.85 3.37
CA SER A 157 -1.56 6.23 3.54
C SER A 157 -2.93 6.29 4.22
N VAL A 158 -3.85 5.39 3.86
CA VAL A 158 -5.16 5.26 4.54
C VAL A 158 -4.99 4.74 5.96
N SER A 159 -4.10 3.77 6.16
CA SER A 159 -3.86 3.16 7.48
C SER A 159 -3.37 4.19 8.50
N PHE A 160 -2.60 5.21 8.09
CA PHE A 160 -2.20 6.30 8.98
C PHE A 160 -3.37 7.13 9.53
N LEU A 161 -4.52 7.17 8.85
CA LEU A 161 -5.69 7.95 9.29
C LEU A 161 -6.50 7.23 10.36
N LEU A 162 -6.61 5.90 10.26
CA LEU A 162 -7.43 5.10 11.17
C LEU A 162 -6.86 4.95 12.58
N TRP A 163 -5.62 5.39 12.82
CA TRP A 163 -4.95 5.33 14.13
C TRP A 163 -4.88 6.67 14.86
N TYR A 164 -5.37 7.75 14.23
CA TYR A 164 -5.43 9.10 14.81
C TYR A 164 -6.87 9.59 15.05
N ALA A 165 -7.87 8.74 14.84
CA ALA A 165 -9.26 8.95 15.25
C ALA A 165 -9.54 8.35 16.63
#